data_AF-A0AAU7XF44-F1
#
_entry.id   AF-A0AAU7XF44-F1
#
_cell.length_a   1.000
_cell.length_b   1.000
_cell.length_c   1.000
_cell.angle_alpha   90.00
_cell.angle_beta   90.00
_cell.angle_gamma   90.00
#
_symmetry.space_group_name_H-M   'P 1'
#
loop_
_entity.id
_entity.type
_entity.pdbx_description
1 polymer ?
#
loop_
_entity_poly.entity_id
_entity_poly.type
_entity_poly.pdbx_seq_one_letter_code
_entity_poly.pdbx_strand_id
1 'polypeptide(L)'
;MTTKAILIALGVVAALYVLVGLAMFFGQRHLLFHPARETVRPEEVGLAETEDLDVMTQDGERLRGWWLKGEGDRVALFFHGNAGSLANRAARLEHLRSLGLSVLAIDYRGYGRSTGTPSEAGLLRDAAAARALAAARGFDDCRMLYVGESLGSGVALALARAHPPAGVLLDSAYSAIVDIAADLYPYLPVRLLMRDRFDAAASLRAGITAPILMLHGADDEVVPLAYARRLAAAGGANVRLAEIAGADHIVLDTPEGDRLARDWLAALPSPQKCPAKPIDTRAP
;
A
#
# COMPACT_ATOMS: atom_id res chain seq x y z
N MET A 1 -37.35 30.02 25.52
CA MET A 1 -36.29 30.71 24.73
C MET A 1 -36.96 31.62 23.71
N THR A 2 -36.44 32.83 23.50
CA THR A 2 -36.91 33.71 22.40
C THR A 2 -36.43 33.16 21.06
N THR A 3 -37.18 33.37 19.97
CA THR A 3 -36.79 32.98 18.60
C THR A 3 -35.38 33.44 18.24
N LYS A 4 -34.98 34.63 18.69
CA LYS A 4 -33.62 35.17 18.55
C LYS A 4 -32.56 34.29 19.22
N ALA A 5 -32.81 33.78 20.42
CA ALA A 5 -31.87 32.91 21.12
C ALA A 5 -31.70 31.55 20.40
N ILE A 6 -32.78 31.01 19.83
CA ILE A 6 -32.73 29.78 19.03
C ILE A 6 -31.89 29.99 17.76
N LEU A 7 -32.11 31.08 17.03
CA LEU A 7 -31.35 31.40 15.82
C LEU A 7 -29.86 31.62 16.09
N ILE A 8 -29.51 32.28 17.20
CA ILE A 8 -28.10 32.44 17.61
C ILE A 8 -27.48 31.08 17.92
N ALA A 9 -28.16 30.22 18.69
CA ALA A 9 -27.67 28.89 19.02
C ALA A 9 -27.43 28.03 17.76
N LEU A 10 -28.38 28.04 16.81
CA LEU A 10 -28.23 27.35 15.53
C LEU A 10 -27.06 27.90 14.71
N GLY A 11 -26.88 29.22 14.67
CA GLY A 11 -25.74 29.85 14.00
C GLY A 11 -24.40 29.45 14.59
N VAL A 12 -24.30 29.37 15.92
CA VAL A 12 -23.09 28.91 16.62
C VAL A 12 -22.81 27.44 16.31
N VAL A 13 -23.82 26.57 16.36
CA VAL A 13 -23.65 25.14 16.02
C VAL A 13 -23.19 24.97 14.57
N ALA A 14 -23.79 25.70 13.62
CA ALA A 14 -23.39 25.67 12.22
C ALA A 14 -21.95 26.15 12.02
N ALA A 15 -21.55 27.24 12.69
CA ALA A 15 -20.18 27.76 12.62
C ALA A 15 -19.16 26.76 13.19
N LEU A 16 -19.46 26.11 14.32
CA LEU A 16 -18.61 25.07 14.90
C LEU A 16 -18.49 23.85 13.99
N TYR A 17 -19.59 23.43 13.37
CA TYR A 17 -19.58 22.32 12.42
C TYR A 17 -18.67 22.62 11.21
N VAL A 18 -18.79 23.82 10.63
CA VAL A 18 -17.92 24.27 9.54
C VAL A 18 -16.46 24.31 9.98
N LEU A 19 -16.18 24.82 11.19
CA LEU A 19 -14.83 24.88 11.73
C LEU A 19 -14.20 23.49 11.89
N VAL A 20 -14.94 22.52 12.42
CA VAL A 20 -14.49 21.11 12.52
C VAL A 20 -14.23 20.52 11.14
N GLY A 21 -15.14 20.75 10.19
CA GLY A 21 -14.97 20.32 8.80
C GLY A 21 -13.72 20.89 8.14
N LEU A 22 -13.44 22.18 8.34
CA LEU A 22 -12.22 22.83 7.85
C LEU A 22 -10.97 22.26 8.54
N ALA A 23 -10.98 22.11 9.86
CA ALA A 23 -9.86 21.54 10.60
C ALA A 23 -9.51 20.13 10.10
N MET A 24 -10.53 19.28 9.89
CA MET A 24 -10.31 17.95 9.31
C MET A 24 -9.87 18.00 7.85
N PHE A 25 -10.41 18.89 7.02
CA PHE A 25 -10.00 19.03 5.62
C PHE A 25 -8.51 19.38 5.49
N PHE A 26 -8.03 20.33 6.28
CA PHE A 26 -6.61 20.72 6.28
C PHE A 26 -5.72 19.71 7.03
N GLY A 27 -6.22 19.09 8.10
CA GLY A 27 -5.49 18.14 8.94
C GLY A 27 -5.52 16.67 8.50
N GLN A 28 -6.33 16.28 7.52
CA GLN A 28 -6.57 14.87 7.14
C GLN A 28 -5.30 14.05 6.91
N ARG A 29 -4.23 14.66 6.36
CA ARG A 29 -2.97 13.95 6.10
C ARG A 29 -2.19 13.61 7.36
N HIS A 30 -2.35 14.39 8.44
CA HIS A 30 -1.78 14.07 9.74
C HIS A 30 -2.56 12.98 10.48
N LEU A 31 -3.83 12.78 10.12
CA LEU A 31 -4.66 11.68 10.62
C LEU A 31 -4.43 10.39 9.83
N LEU A 32 -4.06 10.52 8.54
CA LEU A 32 -3.85 9.37 7.67
C LEU A 32 -2.43 8.83 7.74
N PHE A 33 -1.42 9.70 7.73
CA PHE A 33 -0.01 9.31 7.64
C PHE A 33 0.71 9.55 8.97
N HIS A 34 1.38 8.53 9.47
CA HIS A 34 2.14 8.54 10.73
C HIS A 34 3.60 8.16 10.49
N PRO A 35 4.37 9.01 9.77
CA PRO A 35 5.76 8.71 9.44
C PRO A 35 6.63 8.67 10.69
N ALA A 36 7.33 7.56 10.92
CA ALA A 36 8.47 7.55 11.82
C ALA A 36 9.65 8.22 11.12
N ARG A 37 10.40 9.08 11.82
CA ARG A 37 11.57 9.79 11.29
C ARG A 37 12.89 9.11 11.66
N GLU A 38 12.83 7.83 11.95
CA GLU A 38 13.97 7.04 12.37
C GLU A 38 14.94 6.82 11.20
N THR A 39 16.24 6.84 11.50
CA THR A 39 17.32 6.63 10.52
C THR A 39 18.09 5.33 10.76
N VAL A 40 17.46 4.38 11.45
CA VAL A 40 18.00 3.05 11.80
C VAL A 40 18.51 2.36 10.53
N ARG A 41 19.76 1.89 10.52
CA ARG A 41 20.36 1.19 9.39
C ARG A 41 19.96 -0.30 9.37
N PRO A 42 19.94 -0.97 8.21
CA PRO A 42 19.51 -2.37 8.13
C PRO A 42 20.25 -3.31 9.10
N GLU A 43 21.56 -3.14 9.29
CA GLU A 43 22.35 -3.99 10.17
C GLU A 43 21.93 -3.90 11.65
N GLU A 44 21.35 -2.77 12.07
CA GLU A 44 20.90 -2.55 13.44
C GLU A 44 19.63 -3.37 13.76
N VAL A 45 18.91 -3.82 12.74
CA VAL A 45 17.69 -4.64 12.85
C VAL A 45 17.88 -6.05 12.30
N GLY A 46 19.12 -6.53 12.24
CA GLY A 46 19.45 -7.90 11.84
C GLY A 46 19.48 -8.14 10.33
N LEU A 47 19.51 -7.08 9.51
CA LEU A 47 19.49 -7.13 8.06
C LEU A 47 20.83 -6.69 7.44
N ALA A 48 21.95 -7.15 7.98
CA ALA A 48 23.30 -6.64 7.65
C ALA A 48 23.73 -6.76 6.18
N GLU A 49 23.16 -7.69 5.41
CA GLU A 49 23.46 -7.88 3.99
C GLU A 49 22.59 -7.02 3.06
N THR A 50 21.78 -6.13 3.63
CA THR A 50 20.85 -5.26 2.90
C THR A 50 21.56 -4.01 2.40
N GLU A 51 21.36 -3.69 1.11
CA GLU A 51 21.82 -2.44 0.54
C GLU A 51 20.82 -1.32 0.92
N ASP A 52 21.29 -0.33 1.68
CA ASP A 52 20.55 0.90 2.00
C ASP A 52 20.84 1.96 0.94
N LEU A 53 19.84 2.28 0.11
CA LEU A 53 20.01 3.05 -1.11
C LEU A 53 19.01 4.20 -1.20
N ASP A 54 19.28 5.13 -2.12
CA ASP A 54 18.35 6.21 -2.45
C ASP A 54 17.62 5.91 -3.76
N VAL A 55 16.29 6.05 -3.75
CA VAL A 55 15.40 5.92 -4.91
C VAL A 55 14.94 7.31 -5.32
N MET A 56 15.33 7.74 -6.52
CA MET A 56 14.95 9.06 -7.04
C MET A 56 13.58 8.99 -7.74
N THR A 57 12.66 9.87 -7.37
CA THR A 57 11.37 10.00 -8.05
C THR A 57 11.47 10.97 -9.23
N GLN A 58 10.55 10.85 -10.17
CA GLN A 58 10.48 11.75 -11.33
C GLN A 58 10.18 13.21 -10.94
N ASP A 59 9.54 13.44 -9.80
CA ASP A 59 9.26 14.78 -9.27
C ASP A 59 10.36 15.33 -8.35
N GLY A 60 11.53 14.67 -8.32
CA GLY A 60 12.74 15.18 -7.65
C GLY A 60 12.83 14.85 -6.16
N GLU A 61 11.93 14.02 -5.63
CA GLU A 61 12.05 13.52 -4.26
C GLU A 61 13.08 12.38 -4.20
N ARG A 62 13.73 12.28 -3.04
CA ARG A 62 14.68 11.21 -2.73
C ARG A 62 14.08 10.34 -1.64
N LEU A 63 13.82 9.09 -1.97
CA LEU A 63 13.28 8.11 -1.03
C LEU A 63 14.39 7.23 -0.52
N ARG A 64 14.32 6.82 0.75
CA ARG A 64 15.11 5.71 1.23
C ARG A 64 14.53 4.40 0.70
N GLY A 65 15.39 3.53 0.19
CA GLY A 65 15.06 2.16 -0.17
C GLY A 65 15.99 1.16 0.49
N TRP A 66 15.47 -0.02 0.81
CA TRP A 66 16.25 -1.18 1.23
C TRP A 66 16.15 -2.26 0.16
N TRP A 67 17.30 -2.76 -0.27
CA TRP A 67 17.41 -3.86 -1.22
C TRP A 67 17.98 -5.10 -0.52
N LEU A 68 17.12 -6.09 -0.35
CA LEU A 68 17.48 -7.39 0.19
C LEU A 68 17.62 -8.36 -0.98
N LYS A 69 18.81 -8.92 -1.17
CA LYS A 69 19.04 -9.92 -2.22
C LYS A 69 18.48 -11.27 -1.79
N GLY A 70 17.58 -11.83 -2.60
CA GLY A 70 17.07 -13.19 -2.46
C GLY A 70 17.81 -14.17 -3.36
N GLU A 71 17.46 -15.45 -3.24
CA GLU A 71 18.08 -16.55 -4.00
C GLU A 71 17.35 -16.87 -5.33
N GLY A 72 16.09 -16.47 -5.45
CA GLY A 72 15.25 -16.72 -6.63
C GLY A 72 15.37 -15.65 -7.71
N ASP A 73 14.56 -15.80 -8.76
CA ASP A 73 14.55 -14.95 -9.96
C ASP A 73 13.48 -13.85 -9.94
N ARG A 74 12.70 -13.75 -8.84
CA ARG A 74 11.64 -12.76 -8.65
C ARG A 74 12.03 -11.69 -7.61
N VAL A 75 11.44 -10.52 -7.76
CA VAL A 75 11.57 -9.40 -6.82
C VAL A 75 10.20 -8.98 -6.28
N ALA A 76 10.09 -8.81 -4.97
CA ALA A 76 8.95 -8.16 -4.32
C ALA A 76 9.22 -6.66 -4.18
N LEU A 77 8.35 -5.83 -4.77
CA LEU A 77 8.27 -4.42 -4.46
C LEU A 77 7.34 -4.27 -3.27
N PHE A 78 7.89 -3.94 -2.10
CA PHE A 78 7.15 -3.87 -0.85
C PHE A 78 6.72 -2.42 -0.55
N PHE A 79 5.42 -2.27 -0.29
CA PHE A 79 4.72 -1.03 -0.02
C PHE A 79 4.09 -1.12 1.37
N HIS A 80 4.67 -0.42 2.35
CA HIS A 80 4.29 -0.53 3.76
C HIS A 80 2.97 0.19 4.10
N GLY A 81 2.46 -0.01 5.32
CA GLY A 81 1.28 0.66 5.83
C GLY A 81 1.44 2.17 6.07
N ASN A 82 0.45 2.79 6.70
CA ASN A 82 0.43 4.24 6.93
C ASN A 82 1.30 4.73 8.10
N ALA A 83 1.97 3.83 8.81
CA ALA A 83 2.69 4.15 10.03
C ALA A 83 4.04 3.44 10.11
N GLY A 84 4.99 4.07 10.81
CA GLY A 84 6.30 3.48 11.06
C GLY A 84 7.31 3.80 9.96
N SER A 85 8.19 2.85 9.69
CA SER A 85 9.33 2.91 8.76
C SER A 85 9.73 1.50 8.31
N LEU A 86 10.68 1.41 7.37
CA LEU A 86 11.31 0.14 6.99
C LEU A 86 11.89 -0.65 8.17
N ALA A 87 12.43 0.02 9.19
CA ALA A 87 12.95 -0.64 10.38
C ALA A 87 11.86 -1.39 11.15
N ASN A 88 10.65 -0.83 11.22
CA ASN A 88 9.48 -1.49 11.82
C ASN A 88 8.96 -2.68 10.98
N ARG A 89 9.53 -2.91 9.79
CA ARG A 89 9.15 -4.00 8.88
C ARG A 89 10.29 -4.97 8.62
N ALA A 90 11.42 -4.86 9.33
CA ALA A 90 12.59 -5.71 9.11
C ALA A 90 12.26 -7.22 9.10
N ALA A 91 11.52 -7.72 10.10
CA ALA A 91 11.10 -9.12 10.17
C ALA A 91 10.25 -9.56 8.97
N ARG A 92 9.39 -8.67 8.47
CA ARG A 92 8.53 -8.91 7.31
C ARG A 92 9.30 -8.89 5.99
N LEU A 93 10.25 -7.97 5.85
CA LEU A 93 11.15 -7.93 4.69
C LEU A 93 12.01 -9.19 4.64
N GLU A 94 12.50 -9.64 5.80
CA GLU A 94 13.24 -10.89 5.93
C GLU A 94 12.37 -12.10 5.62
N HIS A 95 11.12 -12.10 6.08
CA HIS A 95 10.15 -13.14 5.76
C HIS A 95 9.97 -13.26 4.24
N LEU A 96 9.72 -12.15 3.53
CA LEU A 96 9.63 -12.13 2.07
C LEU A 96 10.92 -12.64 1.39
N ARG A 97 12.10 -12.27 1.92
CA ARG A 97 13.40 -12.78 1.44
C ARG A 97 13.51 -14.29 1.61
N SER A 98 13.03 -14.82 2.74
CA SER A 98 13.01 -16.27 3.04
C SER A 98 12.08 -17.08 2.13
N LEU A 99 11.17 -16.42 1.41
CA LEU A 99 10.38 -17.02 0.33
C LEU A 99 11.18 -17.15 -0.98
N GLY A 100 12.47 -16.80 -0.98
CA GLY A 100 13.36 -16.80 -2.14
C GLY A 100 13.28 -15.52 -2.98
N LEU A 101 12.56 -14.50 -2.53
CA LEU A 101 12.39 -13.26 -3.28
C LEU A 101 13.54 -12.30 -3.00
N SER A 102 14.04 -11.60 -4.03
CA SER A 102 14.68 -10.31 -3.75
C SER A 102 13.61 -9.33 -3.28
N VAL A 103 13.93 -8.37 -2.42
CA VAL A 103 12.97 -7.41 -1.90
C VAL A 103 13.49 -6.00 -2.10
N LEU A 104 12.70 -5.15 -2.75
CA LEU A 104 12.88 -3.71 -2.77
C LEU A 104 11.76 -3.08 -1.95
N ALA A 105 12.10 -2.55 -0.79
CA ALA A 105 11.19 -1.80 0.05
C ALA A 105 11.59 -0.32 0.06
N ILE A 106 10.61 0.57 0.16
CA ILE A 106 10.86 2.02 0.24
C ILE A 106 10.18 2.61 1.47
N ASP A 107 10.83 3.56 2.15
CA ASP A 107 10.11 4.52 2.99
C ASP A 107 9.47 5.54 2.04
N TYR A 108 8.14 5.71 2.13
CA TYR A 108 7.45 6.73 1.33
C TYR A 108 8.00 8.13 1.56
N ARG A 109 7.72 9.06 0.64
CA ARG A 109 8.05 10.48 0.83
C ARG A 109 7.56 11.01 2.19
N GLY A 110 8.45 11.65 2.94
CA GLY A 110 8.20 12.13 4.30
C GLY A 110 8.34 11.09 5.42
N TYR A 111 8.64 9.83 5.13
CA TYR A 111 8.95 8.76 6.09
C TYR A 111 10.47 8.58 6.21
N GLY A 112 10.95 8.16 7.38
CA GLY A 112 12.37 7.95 7.64
C GLY A 112 13.20 9.18 7.28
N ARG A 113 14.16 8.99 6.35
CA ARG A 113 14.96 10.06 5.75
C ARG A 113 14.50 10.48 4.34
N SER A 114 13.39 9.94 3.85
CA SER A 114 12.81 10.29 2.55
C SER A 114 12.33 11.75 2.56
N THR A 115 12.62 12.49 1.51
CA THR A 115 12.20 13.90 1.37
C THR A 115 10.71 14.01 1.05
N GLY A 116 10.18 15.24 1.04
CA GLY A 116 8.81 15.52 0.60
C GLY A 116 7.74 15.36 1.69
N THR A 117 6.48 15.21 1.28
CA THR A 117 5.32 15.07 2.18
C THR A 117 4.33 14.05 1.59
N PRO A 118 3.79 13.14 2.42
CA PRO A 118 2.95 12.07 1.93
C PRO A 118 1.60 12.58 1.40
N SER A 119 1.16 11.95 0.31
CA SER A 119 -0.14 12.10 -0.33
C SER A 119 -0.39 10.89 -1.21
N GLU A 120 -1.63 10.57 -1.54
CA GLU A 120 -1.95 9.45 -2.44
C GLU A 120 -1.18 9.59 -3.76
N ALA A 121 -1.30 10.72 -4.44
CA ALA A 121 -0.59 10.97 -5.69
C ALA A 121 0.95 10.88 -5.55
N GLY A 122 1.49 11.26 -4.39
CA GLY A 122 2.91 11.15 -4.10
C GLY A 122 3.35 9.70 -3.92
N LEU A 123 2.63 8.92 -3.11
CA LEU A 123 2.93 7.51 -2.87
C LEU A 123 2.82 6.68 -4.17
N LEU A 124 1.92 7.03 -5.08
CA LEU A 124 1.85 6.40 -6.41
C LEU A 124 3.10 6.69 -7.26
N ARG A 125 3.67 7.91 -7.17
CA ARG A 125 4.94 8.24 -7.83
C ARG A 125 6.12 7.53 -7.18
N ASP A 126 6.08 7.35 -5.86
CA ASP A 126 7.09 6.60 -5.12
C ASP A 126 7.13 5.14 -5.57
N ALA A 127 5.95 4.52 -5.74
CA ALA A 127 5.83 3.15 -6.26
C ALA A 127 6.34 3.00 -7.70
N ALA A 128 6.04 3.98 -8.57
CA ALA A 128 6.58 4.00 -9.92
C ALA A 128 8.12 4.11 -9.93
N ALA A 129 8.71 4.87 -9.00
CA ALA A 129 10.16 4.99 -8.85
C ALA A 129 10.81 3.67 -8.38
N ALA A 130 10.20 2.98 -7.41
CA ALA A 130 10.66 1.66 -6.98
C ALA A 130 10.60 0.64 -8.13
N ARG A 131 9.51 0.63 -8.91
CA ARG A 131 9.41 -0.23 -10.10
C ARG A 131 10.49 0.07 -11.13
N ALA A 132 10.74 1.35 -11.42
CA ALA A 132 11.78 1.76 -12.37
C ALA A 132 13.18 1.30 -11.90
N LEU A 133 13.47 1.37 -10.60
CA LEU A 133 14.71 0.88 -10.04
C LEU A 133 14.85 -0.64 -10.15
N ALA A 134 13.78 -1.40 -9.87
CA ALA A 134 13.79 -2.85 -10.07
C ALA A 134 14.00 -3.24 -11.55
N ALA A 135 13.39 -2.49 -12.48
CA ALA A 135 13.63 -2.65 -13.91
C ALA A 135 15.09 -2.38 -14.31
N ALA A 136 15.69 -1.32 -13.74
CA ALA A 136 17.10 -1.01 -13.95
C ALA A 136 18.04 -2.09 -13.39
N ARG A 137 17.60 -2.84 -12.37
CA ARG A 137 18.29 -4.02 -11.83
C ARG A 137 18.03 -5.32 -12.63
N GLY A 138 17.34 -5.24 -13.76
CA GLY A 138 17.14 -6.36 -14.68
C GLY A 138 15.91 -7.23 -14.40
N PHE A 139 15.01 -6.79 -13.52
CA PHE A 139 13.73 -7.46 -13.31
C PHE A 139 12.71 -6.92 -14.31
N ASP A 140 12.17 -7.78 -15.17
CA ASP A 140 11.01 -7.45 -16.02
C ASP A 140 9.70 -7.57 -15.22
N ASP A 141 8.59 -7.08 -15.78
CA ASP A 141 7.27 -7.11 -15.13
C ASP A 141 6.84 -8.55 -14.75
N CYS A 142 7.31 -9.56 -15.48
CA CYS A 142 7.02 -10.97 -15.23
C CYS A 142 7.86 -11.61 -14.11
N ARG A 143 8.82 -10.85 -13.57
CA ARG A 143 9.58 -11.19 -12.35
C ARG A 143 9.23 -10.31 -11.16
N MET A 144 8.46 -9.24 -11.37
CA MET A 144 8.05 -8.36 -10.29
C MET A 144 6.77 -8.87 -9.64
N LEU A 145 6.76 -8.85 -8.31
CA LEU A 145 5.59 -9.00 -7.47
C LEU A 145 5.36 -7.70 -6.74
N TYR A 146 4.12 -7.24 -6.65
CA TYR A 146 3.79 -6.08 -5.82
C TYR A 146 3.19 -6.58 -4.52
N VAL A 147 3.82 -6.20 -3.41
CA VAL A 147 3.41 -6.59 -2.06
C VAL A 147 2.96 -5.35 -1.32
N GLY A 148 1.67 -5.28 -0.97
CA GLY A 148 1.09 -4.14 -0.27
C GLY A 148 0.61 -4.53 1.13
N GLU A 149 0.98 -3.75 2.14
CA GLU A 149 0.47 -3.87 3.50
C GLU A 149 -0.48 -2.71 3.80
N SER A 150 -1.70 -3.00 4.22
CA SER A 150 -2.67 -1.98 4.66
C SER A 150 -2.77 -0.85 3.62
N LEU A 151 -2.43 0.41 3.95
CA LEU A 151 -2.30 1.55 3.02
C LEU A 151 -1.57 1.21 1.71
N GLY A 152 -0.46 0.46 1.81
CA GLY A 152 0.34 0.04 0.67
C GLY A 152 -0.40 -0.86 -0.31
N SER A 153 -1.52 -1.48 0.09
CA SER A 153 -2.37 -2.27 -0.81
C SER A 153 -3.00 -1.42 -1.91
N GLY A 154 -3.46 -0.22 -1.58
CA GLY A 154 -3.99 0.72 -2.59
C GLY A 154 -2.90 1.16 -3.56
N VAL A 155 -1.68 1.37 -3.05
CA VAL A 155 -0.50 1.74 -3.85
C VAL A 155 -0.09 0.60 -4.79
N ALA A 156 -0.01 -0.63 -4.28
CA ALA A 156 0.31 -1.82 -5.04
C ALA A 156 -0.68 -2.07 -6.18
N LEU A 157 -1.99 -1.95 -5.90
CA LEU A 157 -3.05 -2.13 -6.90
C LEU A 157 -3.05 -1.03 -7.96
N ALA A 158 -2.86 0.23 -7.56
CA ALA A 158 -2.75 1.32 -8.51
C ALA A 158 -1.54 1.15 -9.44
N LEU A 159 -0.40 0.70 -8.90
CA LEU A 159 0.77 0.34 -9.71
C LEU A 159 0.47 -0.85 -10.62
N ALA A 160 -0.19 -1.90 -10.13
CA ALA A 160 -0.55 -3.08 -10.92
C ALA A 160 -1.48 -2.76 -12.09
N ARG A 161 -2.39 -1.80 -11.91
CA ARG A 161 -3.24 -1.29 -12.98
C ARG A 161 -2.43 -0.61 -14.08
N ALA A 162 -1.41 0.19 -13.72
CA ALA A 162 -0.58 0.90 -14.69
C ALA A 162 0.49 0.00 -15.33
N HIS A 163 1.01 -0.95 -14.56
CA HIS A 163 2.12 -1.83 -14.92
C HIS A 163 1.85 -3.24 -14.37
N PRO A 164 1.20 -4.12 -15.14
CA PRO A 164 0.81 -5.45 -14.69
C PRO A 164 2.02 -6.29 -14.25
N PRO A 165 2.11 -6.71 -12.96
CA PRO A 165 3.19 -7.56 -12.46
C PRO A 165 2.89 -9.04 -12.72
N ALA A 166 3.82 -9.92 -12.34
CA ALA A 166 3.61 -11.36 -12.32
C ALA A 166 2.54 -11.79 -11.28
N GLY A 167 2.37 -11.00 -10.22
CA GLY A 167 1.41 -11.25 -9.16
C GLY A 167 1.34 -10.09 -8.17
N VAL A 168 0.22 -10.01 -7.45
CA VAL A 168 0.02 -9.05 -6.35
C VAL A 168 -0.31 -9.81 -5.06
N LEU A 169 0.42 -9.53 -4.00
CA LEU A 169 0.13 -10.03 -2.65
C LEU A 169 -0.28 -8.85 -1.78
N LEU A 170 -1.44 -8.93 -1.16
CA LEU A 170 -1.97 -7.88 -0.30
C LEU A 170 -2.19 -8.44 1.11
N ASP A 171 -1.66 -7.73 2.10
CA ASP A 171 -1.87 -8.02 3.51
C ASP A 171 -2.73 -6.93 4.13
N SER A 172 -3.88 -7.31 4.66
CA SER A 172 -4.83 -6.40 5.34
C SER A 172 -5.35 -5.25 4.48
N ALA A 173 -5.66 -5.56 3.22
CA ALA A 173 -6.18 -4.61 2.24
C ALA A 173 -7.63 -4.15 2.51
N TYR A 174 -7.99 -3.01 1.92
CA TYR A 174 -9.30 -2.37 2.03
C TYR A 174 -9.89 -2.05 0.65
N SER A 175 -11.20 -1.80 0.58
CA SER A 175 -11.86 -1.35 -0.65
C SER A 175 -11.55 0.11 -0.99
N ALA A 176 -11.68 1.02 -0.02
CA ALA A 176 -11.24 2.41 -0.12
C ALA A 176 -11.06 3.04 1.28
N ILE A 177 -9.99 3.81 1.50
CA ILE A 177 -9.78 4.48 2.80
C ILE A 177 -10.86 5.53 3.05
N VAL A 178 -11.33 6.20 2.01
CA VAL A 178 -12.42 7.18 2.15
C VAL A 178 -13.71 6.58 2.74
N ASP A 179 -13.97 5.29 2.50
CA ASP A 179 -15.13 4.62 3.08
C ASP A 179 -14.89 4.28 4.56
N ILE A 180 -13.69 3.81 4.91
CA ILE A 180 -13.29 3.58 6.32
C ILE A 180 -13.40 4.88 7.12
N ALA A 181 -12.84 5.97 6.59
CA ALA A 181 -12.89 7.27 7.25
C ALA A 181 -14.32 7.81 7.35
N ALA A 182 -15.18 7.57 6.36
CA ALA A 182 -16.59 7.98 6.41
C ALA A 182 -17.39 7.19 7.47
N ASP A 183 -17.05 5.93 7.68
CA ASP A 183 -17.69 5.10 8.70
C ASP A 183 -17.17 5.43 10.11
N LEU A 184 -15.90 5.85 10.24
CA LEU A 184 -15.33 6.34 11.50
C LEU A 184 -15.82 7.74 11.90
N TYR A 185 -16.06 8.62 10.91
CA TYR A 185 -16.53 10.00 11.10
C TYR A 185 -17.88 10.25 10.40
N PRO A 186 -18.97 9.55 10.79
CA PRO A 186 -20.25 9.57 10.06
C PRO A 186 -20.97 10.91 10.13
N TYR A 187 -20.60 11.76 11.09
CA TYR A 187 -21.13 13.10 11.25
C TYR A 187 -20.49 14.13 10.31
N LEU A 188 -19.50 13.75 9.50
CA LEU A 188 -18.84 14.65 8.55
C LEU A 188 -19.01 14.18 7.10
N PRO A 189 -18.99 15.11 6.12
CA PRO A 189 -19.10 14.76 4.72
C PRO A 189 -17.74 14.29 4.18
N VAL A 190 -17.15 13.25 4.78
CA VAL A 190 -15.80 12.73 4.47
C VAL A 190 -15.64 12.45 2.98
N ARG A 191 -16.63 11.81 2.36
CA ARG A 191 -16.61 11.49 0.93
C ARG A 191 -16.53 12.71 0.01
N LEU A 192 -16.95 13.89 0.47
CA LEU A 192 -16.84 15.15 -0.27
C LEU A 192 -15.50 15.86 -0.03
N LEU A 193 -14.93 15.71 1.17
CA LEU A 193 -13.78 16.50 1.65
C LEU A 193 -12.43 15.77 1.56
N MET A 194 -12.43 14.44 1.58
CA MET A 194 -11.20 13.64 1.61
C MET A 194 -10.49 13.66 0.26
N ARG A 195 -9.23 14.07 0.28
CA ARG A 195 -8.35 14.23 -0.91
C ARG A 195 -7.67 12.92 -1.28
N ASP A 196 -7.05 12.28 -0.29
CA ASP A 196 -6.28 11.05 -0.45
C ASP A 196 -7.21 9.86 -0.15
N ARG A 197 -7.95 9.41 -1.17
CA ARG A 197 -9.07 8.46 -1.04
C ARG A 197 -8.63 7.01 -1.05
N PHE A 198 -7.54 6.71 -1.75
CA PHE A 198 -7.02 5.36 -2.00
C PHE A 198 -8.12 4.39 -2.41
N ASP A 199 -8.74 4.61 -3.57
CA ASP A 199 -9.80 3.73 -4.10
C ASP A 199 -9.21 2.49 -4.78
N ALA A 200 -8.82 1.52 -3.95
CA ALA A 200 -8.27 0.24 -4.37
C ALA A 200 -9.26 -0.57 -5.23
N ALA A 201 -10.55 -0.52 -4.87
CA ALA A 201 -11.61 -1.21 -5.62
C ALA A 201 -11.78 -0.64 -7.04
N ALA A 202 -11.59 0.67 -7.24
CA ALA A 202 -11.56 1.26 -8.58
C ALA A 202 -10.39 0.74 -9.43
N SER A 203 -9.23 0.48 -8.80
CA SER A 203 -8.08 -0.11 -9.50
C SER A 203 -8.37 -1.53 -9.97
N LEU A 204 -9.02 -2.36 -9.15
CA LEU A 204 -9.45 -3.71 -9.54
C LEU A 204 -10.49 -3.70 -10.67
N ARG A 205 -11.53 -2.86 -10.54
CA ARG A 205 -12.58 -2.74 -11.58
C ARG A 205 -12.04 -2.26 -12.93
N ALA A 206 -10.90 -1.56 -12.94
CA ALA A 206 -10.25 -1.13 -14.16
C ALA A 206 -9.52 -2.26 -14.91
N GLY A 207 -9.46 -3.49 -14.35
CA GLY A 207 -9.03 -4.69 -15.07
C GLY A 207 -7.59 -5.11 -14.82
N ILE A 208 -7.22 -5.38 -13.56
CA ILE A 208 -5.93 -6.01 -13.24
C ILE A 208 -5.99 -7.50 -13.59
N THR A 209 -5.08 -7.95 -14.45
CA THR A 209 -5.04 -9.33 -14.97
C THR A 209 -4.12 -10.25 -14.17
N ALA A 210 -3.19 -9.69 -13.39
CA ALA A 210 -2.27 -10.46 -12.56
C ALA A 210 -3.05 -11.26 -11.49
N PRO A 211 -2.61 -12.47 -11.12
CA PRO A 211 -3.15 -13.20 -9.97
C PRO A 211 -2.96 -12.40 -8.68
N ILE A 212 -4.01 -12.30 -7.86
CA ILE A 212 -3.99 -11.53 -6.61
C ILE A 212 -4.31 -12.44 -5.43
N LEU A 213 -3.40 -12.48 -4.46
CA LEU A 213 -3.66 -13.05 -3.14
C LEU A 213 -3.93 -11.91 -2.15
N MET A 214 -5.07 -11.98 -1.48
CA MET A 214 -5.38 -11.14 -0.33
C MET A 214 -5.36 -12.02 0.93
N LEU A 215 -4.53 -11.64 1.89
CA LEU A 215 -4.54 -12.18 3.24
C LEU A 215 -5.19 -11.14 4.16
N HIS A 216 -6.06 -11.59 5.05
CA HIS A 216 -6.76 -10.69 5.96
C HIS A 216 -7.11 -11.40 7.27
N GLY A 217 -6.86 -10.76 8.41
CA GLY A 217 -7.28 -11.28 9.70
C GLY A 217 -8.79 -11.24 9.85
N ALA A 218 -9.37 -12.29 10.42
CA ALA A 218 -10.81 -12.32 10.69
C ALA A 218 -11.20 -11.35 11.82
N ASP A 219 -10.27 -11.04 12.71
CA ASP A 219 -10.44 -10.19 13.89
C ASP A 219 -9.75 -8.83 13.74
N ASP A 220 -9.52 -8.39 12.49
CA ASP A 220 -8.90 -7.09 12.20
C ASP A 220 -9.79 -5.91 12.63
N GLU A 221 -9.38 -5.21 13.69
CA GLU A 221 -10.06 -4.03 14.22
C GLU A 221 -9.62 -2.71 13.55
N VAL A 222 -8.52 -2.73 12.77
CA VAL A 222 -7.97 -1.55 12.10
C VAL A 222 -8.62 -1.38 10.73
N VAL A 223 -8.68 -2.47 9.96
CA VAL A 223 -9.40 -2.54 8.70
C VAL A 223 -10.39 -3.70 8.81
N PRO A 224 -11.65 -3.44 9.17
CA PRO A 224 -12.63 -4.50 9.30
C PRO A 224 -12.75 -5.36 8.03
N LEU A 225 -12.81 -6.68 8.21
CA LEU A 225 -12.88 -7.69 7.14
C LEU A 225 -13.93 -7.40 6.05
N ALA A 226 -15.00 -6.67 6.38
CA ALA A 226 -16.00 -6.22 5.43
C ALA A 226 -15.39 -5.40 4.25
N TYR A 227 -14.35 -4.59 4.48
CA TYR A 227 -13.69 -3.83 3.42
C TYR A 227 -12.84 -4.73 2.50
N ALA A 228 -12.19 -5.75 3.05
CA ALA A 228 -11.46 -6.75 2.26
C ALA A 228 -12.42 -7.58 1.41
N ARG A 229 -13.55 -8.03 1.96
CA ARG A 229 -14.61 -8.72 1.20
C ARG A 229 -15.17 -7.87 0.07
N ARG A 230 -15.42 -6.57 0.31
CA ARG A 230 -15.83 -5.63 -0.74
C ARG A 230 -14.77 -5.48 -1.84
N LEU A 231 -13.49 -5.41 -1.47
CA LEU A 231 -12.39 -5.34 -2.42
C LEU A 231 -12.30 -6.62 -3.28
N ALA A 232 -12.37 -7.79 -2.65
CA ALA A 232 -12.34 -9.07 -3.35
C ALA A 232 -13.49 -9.21 -4.35
N ALA A 233 -14.71 -8.82 -3.95
CA ALA A 233 -15.86 -8.79 -4.84
C ALA A 233 -15.67 -7.87 -6.06
N ALA A 234 -14.91 -6.78 -5.92
CA ALA A 234 -14.62 -5.84 -7.01
C ALA A 234 -13.60 -6.39 -8.02
N GLY A 235 -12.73 -7.33 -7.64
CA GLY A 235 -11.72 -7.93 -8.51
C GLY A 235 -12.13 -9.24 -9.18
N GLY A 236 -13.21 -9.89 -8.72
CA GLY A 236 -13.75 -11.09 -9.35
C GLY A 236 -12.77 -12.27 -9.32
N ALA A 237 -12.70 -13.03 -10.42
CA ALA A 237 -12.00 -14.32 -10.47
C ALA A 237 -10.47 -14.25 -10.28
N ASN A 238 -9.84 -13.09 -10.48
CA ASN A 238 -8.40 -12.93 -10.33
C ASN A 238 -7.96 -12.74 -8.87
N VAL A 239 -8.92 -12.56 -7.96
CA VAL A 239 -8.66 -12.29 -6.54
C VAL A 239 -9.03 -13.49 -5.69
N ARG A 240 -8.04 -14.00 -4.95
CA ARG A 240 -8.23 -14.98 -3.88
C ARG A 240 -8.11 -14.29 -2.53
N LEU A 241 -9.23 -14.15 -1.82
CA LEU A 241 -9.24 -13.71 -0.42
C LEU A 241 -9.12 -14.92 0.50
N ALA A 242 -8.11 -14.91 1.38
CA ALA A 242 -7.96 -15.82 2.49
C ALA A 242 -8.21 -15.05 3.80
N GLU A 243 -9.23 -15.49 4.54
CA GLU A 243 -9.61 -14.95 5.83
C GLU A 243 -8.98 -15.83 6.92
N ILE A 244 -8.05 -15.27 7.69
CA ILE A 244 -7.24 -16.00 8.67
C ILE A 244 -7.92 -15.88 10.04
N ALA A 245 -8.46 -17.00 10.51
CA ALA A 245 -9.22 -17.04 11.75
C ALA A 245 -8.33 -16.75 12.97
N GLY A 246 -8.78 -15.91 13.90
CA GLY A 246 -8.03 -15.57 15.12
C GLY A 246 -6.87 -14.60 14.89
N ALA A 247 -6.68 -14.10 13.66
CA ALA A 247 -5.60 -13.18 13.33
C ALA A 247 -6.10 -11.73 13.25
N ASP A 248 -5.21 -10.81 13.62
CA ASP A 248 -5.44 -9.37 13.69
C ASP A 248 -5.04 -8.67 12.37
N HIS A 249 -4.54 -7.43 12.43
CA HIS A 249 -4.23 -6.62 11.26
C HIS A 249 -2.99 -7.05 10.46
N ILE A 250 -2.12 -7.93 10.95
CA ILE A 250 -0.84 -8.22 10.29
C ILE A 250 -0.70 -9.73 10.17
N VAL A 251 -0.93 -10.28 8.96
CA VAL A 251 -1.17 -11.73 8.85
C VAL A 251 -0.23 -12.48 7.91
N LEU A 252 0.50 -11.78 7.02
CA LEU A 252 1.43 -12.43 6.08
C LEU A 252 2.43 -13.38 6.75
N ASP A 253 3.03 -12.97 7.86
CA ASP A 253 4.08 -13.70 8.58
C ASP A 253 3.54 -14.70 9.62
N THR A 254 2.22 -14.87 9.71
CA THR A 254 1.60 -15.96 10.49
C THR A 254 1.83 -17.32 9.81
N PRO A 255 1.76 -18.45 10.54
CA PRO A 255 1.94 -19.77 9.93
C PRO A 255 0.97 -20.07 8.77
N GLU A 256 -0.28 -19.60 8.87
CA GLU A 256 -1.26 -19.75 7.78
C GLU A 256 -0.98 -18.79 6.62
N GLY A 257 -0.62 -17.53 6.92
CA GLY A 257 -0.21 -16.54 5.92
C GLY A 257 0.99 -17.00 5.09
N ASP A 258 2.05 -17.49 5.76
CA ASP A 258 3.25 -18.04 5.13
C ASP A 258 2.91 -19.19 4.19
N ARG A 259 2.14 -20.17 4.66
CA ARG A 259 1.71 -21.31 3.86
C ARG A 259 0.97 -20.86 2.61
N LEU A 260 -0.01 -19.96 2.77
CA LEU A 260 -0.82 -19.44 1.67
C LEU A 260 0.00 -18.62 0.66
N ALA A 261 0.99 -17.86 1.14
CA ALA A 261 1.92 -17.11 0.31
C ALA A 261 2.83 -18.04 -0.49
N ARG A 262 3.37 -19.10 0.12
CA ARG A 262 4.17 -20.13 -0.57
C ARG A 262 3.37 -20.85 -1.65
N ASP A 263 2.15 -21.28 -1.32
CA ASP A 263 1.26 -21.94 -2.27
C ASP A 263 0.93 -21.04 -3.47
N TRP A 264 0.66 -19.76 -3.20
CA TRP A 264 0.40 -18.78 -4.25
C TRP A 264 1.63 -18.52 -5.12
N LEU A 265 2.81 -18.34 -4.52
CA LEU A 265 4.08 -18.16 -5.24
C LEU A 265 4.39 -19.36 -6.14
N ALA A 266 4.14 -20.59 -5.66
CA ALA A 266 4.35 -21.81 -6.43
C ALA A 266 3.37 -21.93 -7.63
N ALA A 267 2.17 -21.35 -7.50
CA ALA A 267 1.16 -21.34 -8.57
C ALA A 267 1.37 -20.23 -9.61
N LEU A 268 2.26 -19.26 -9.37
CA LEU A 268 2.49 -18.16 -10.32
C LEU A 268 3.13 -18.67 -11.62
N PRO A 269 2.80 -18.05 -12.77
CA PRO A 269 3.43 -18.37 -14.05
C PRO A 269 4.96 -18.28 -13.97
N SER A 270 5.65 -19.18 -14.69
CA SER A 270 7.11 -19.14 -14.80
C SER A 270 7.56 -17.80 -15.43
N PRO A 271 8.61 -17.16 -14.91
CA PRO A 271 9.06 -15.85 -15.41
C PRO A 271 9.55 -15.87 -16.85
N GLN A 272 9.92 -17.04 -17.37
CA GLN A 272 10.41 -17.22 -18.75
C GLN A 272 9.32 -17.03 -19.82
N LYS A 273 8.04 -16.95 -19.44
CA LYS A 273 6.90 -16.81 -20.37
C LYS A 273 6.43 -15.36 -20.52
N CYS A 274 7.29 -14.38 -20.26
CA CYS A 274 6.91 -12.98 -20.45
C CYS A 274 6.63 -12.72 -21.94
N PRO A 275 5.42 -12.26 -22.32
CA PRO A 275 5.21 -11.81 -23.68
C PRO A 275 6.18 -10.66 -23.95
N ALA A 276 6.94 -10.74 -25.06
CA ALA A 276 7.84 -9.68 -25.46
C ALA A 276 7.06 -8.36 -25.48
N LYS A 277 7.56 -7.35 -24.75
CA LYS A 277 6.95 -6.01 -24.76
C LYS A 277 6.84 -5.58 -26.23
N PRO A 278 5.67 -5.15 -26.72
CA PRO A 278 5.56 -4.65 -28.07
C PRO A 278 6.63 -3.56 -28.24
N ILE A 279 7.50 -3.72 -29.23
CA ILE A 279 8.45 -2.67 -29.59
C ILE A 279 7.60 -1.47 -29.98
N ASP A 280 7.62 -0.43 -29.17
CA ASP A 280 6.97 0.82 -29.49
C ASP A 280 7.76 1.47 -30.64
N THR A 281 7.33 1.23 -31.87
CA THR A 281 7.88 1.86 -33.06
C THR A 281 7.41 3.31 -33.24
N ARG A 282 6.79 3.91 -32.20
CA ARG A 282 6.30 5.29 -32.17
C ARG A 282 6.85 6.06 -30.97
N ALA A 283 8.17 6.09 -30.84
CA ALA A 283 8.86 7.22 -30.22
C ALA A 283 9.59 8.01 -31.34
N PRO A 284 9.45 9.35 -31.38
CA PRO A 284 10.09 10.21 -32.38
C PRO A 284 11.61 10.24 -32.27
#